data_AF-X1EA28-F1
#
_entry.id   AF-X1EA28-F1
#
_cell.length_a   1.000
_cell.length_b   1.000
_cell.length_c   1.000
_cell.angle_alpha   90.00
_cell.angle_beta   90.00
_cell.angle_gamma   90.00
#
_symmetry.space_group_name_H-M   'P 1'
#
loop_
_entity.id
_entity.type
_entity.pdbx_description
1 polymer ?
#
loop_
_entity_poly.entity_id
_entity_poly.type
_entity_poly.pdbx_seq_one_letter_code
_entity_poly.pdbx_strand_id
1 'polypeptide(L)'
;MPETDIGSTDYGDMRNVVTDVKVPTSTLDSPANQKETPYVNDKWTEQLGFYDNIPEVMAVVDAKARWCLGKGFVADPATEMLLDMIKGTSKDTFNTILENMIRIYQIGGDAFAEIIRNDDGVLINLKPLSPSNMRIIANDKGIIIRYEQIDKDGKRIGDGFDPDKIFHLMRN
;
A
#
# COMPACT_ATOMS: atom_id res chain seq x y z
N MET A 1 29.45 -34.65 -25.83
CA MET A 1 28.74 -33.41 -26.21
C MET A 1 27.41 -33.81 -26.84
N PRO A 2 26.33 -33.85 -26.06
CA PRO A 2 24.97 -34.04 -26.53
C PRO A 2 24.25 -32.70 -26.47
N GLU A 3 24.44 -31.86 -27.48
CA GLU A 3 23.63 -30.66 -27.69
C GLU A 3 23.05 -30.76 -29.09
N THR A 4 21.72 -30.90 -29.15
CA THR A 4 20.73 -30.60 -30.22
C THR A 4 19.69 -31.71 -30.35
N ASP A 5 18.91 -31.94 -29.29
CA ASP A 5 17.58 -32.56 -29.42
C ASP A 5 16.51 -31.46 -29.37
N ILE A 6 16.15 -30.97 -30.56
CA ILE A 6 15.14 -29.94 -30.77
C ILE A 6 13.72 -30.40 -30.41
N GLY A 7 13.53 -31.69 -30.12
CA GLY A 7 12.26 -32.28 -29.69
C GLY A 7 11.93 -32.09 -28.20
N SER A 8 12.88 -31.59 -27.40
CA SER A 8 12.70 -31.29 -25.97
C SER A 8 12.48 -29.82 -25.66
N THR A 9 12.39 -28.96 -26.69
CA THR A 9 12.03 -27.56 -26.47
C THR A 9 10.53 -27.51 -26.24
N ASP A 10 10.11 -27.21 -25.02
CA ASP A 10 8.73 -26.82 -24.73
C ASP A 10 8.42 -25.56 -25.53
N TYR A 11 7.82 -25.74 -26.70
CA TYR A 11 7.24 -24.64 -27.47
C TYR A 11 6.02 -24.16 -26.69
N GLY A 12 6.08 -22.91 -26.21
CA GLY A 12 4.93 -22.25 -25.60
C GLY A 12 3.71 -22.40 -26.52
N ASP A 13 2.67 -23.03 -25.99
CA ASP A 13 1.43 -23.27 -26.70
C ASP A 13 0.74 -21.93 -27.02
N MET A 14 0.98 -21.40 -28.22
CA MET A 14 0.32 -20.20 -28.74
C MET A 14 -1.17 -20.44 -29.09
N ARG A 15 -1.73 -21.64 -28.81
CA ARG A 15 -3.17 -21.90 -28.95
C ARG A 15 -3.96 -21.61 -27.69
N ASN A 16 -3.30 -21.57 -26.53
CA ASN A 16 -3.93 -21.00 -25.35
C ASN A 16 -3.95 -19.49 -25.52
N VAL A 17 -5.14 -18.92 -25.34
CA VAL A 17 -5.37 -17.48 -25.32
C VAL A 17 -4.34 -16.87 -24.39
N VAL A 18 -3.32 -16.21 -24.96
CA VAL A 18 -2.67 -15.09 -24.29
C VAL A 18 -3.84 -14.21 -23.94
N THR A 19 -4.24 -14.17 -22.68
CA THR A 19 -5.18 -13.19 -22.19
C THR A 19 -4.45 -11.87 -22.38
N ASP A 20 -4.60 -11.31 -23.58
CA ASP A 20 -4.37 -9.92 -23.88
C ASP A 20 -4.95 -9.19 -22.67
N VAL A 21 -4.11 -8.42 -21.98
CA VAL A 21 -4.53 -7.60 -20.86
C VAL A 21 -5.46 -6.56 -21.46
N LYS A 22 -6.71 -6.96 -21.68
CA LYS A 22 -7.77 -6.15 -22.22
C LYS A 22 -8.10 -5.21 -21.09
N VAL A 23 -7.40 -4.08 -21.05
CA VAL A 23 -7.60 -3.04 -20.04
C VAL A 23 -9.08 -2.67 -20.13
N PRO A 24 -9.92 -3.09 -19.16
CA PRO A 24 -11.32 -2.73 -19.19
C PRO A 24 -11.39 -1.22 -19.05
N THR A 25 -12.35 -0.58 -19.72
CA THR A 25 -12.66 0.82 -19.47
C THR A 25 -12.93 1.00 -17.98
N SER A 26 -12.05 1.68 -17.27
CA SER A 26 -12.20 1.98 -15.85
C SER A 26 -13.16 3.15 -15.71
N THR A 27 -14.31 2.91 -15.11
CA THR A 27 -15.17 3.99 -14.60
C THR A 27 -14.58 4.48 -13.29
N LEU A 28 -14.57 5.80 -13.08
CA LEU A 28 -14.26 6.37 -11.77
C LEU A 28 -15.30 5.86 -10.76
N ASP A 29 -14.83 5.47 -9.58
CA ASP A 29 -15.70 5.07 -8.46
C ASP A 29 -16.37 6.32 -7.91
N SER A 30 -17.41 6.77 -8.63
CA SER A 30 -18.16 7.96 -8.27
C SER A 30 -19.12 7.59 -7.15
N PRO A 31 -19.23 8.40 -6.09
CA PRO A 31 -20.17 8.12 -5.01
C PRO A 31 -21.58 8.03 -5.61
N ALA A 32 -22.11 6.80 -5.66
CA ALA A 32 -23.55 6.60 -5.79
C ALA A 32 -24.21 7.35 -4.62
N ASN A 33 -25.46 7.82 -4.74
CA ASN A 33 -26.22 8.61 -3.74
C ASN A 33 -26.44 7.93 -2.36
N GLN A 34 -25.42 7.29 -1.81
CA GLN A 34 -25.34 6.62 -0.52
C GLN A 34 -24.62 7.55 0.45
N LYS A 35 -25.01 7.53 1.71
CA LYS A 35 -24.39 8.38 2.75
C LYS A 35 -22.93 8.03 2.99
N GLU A 36 -22.56 6.77 2.77
CA GLU A 36 -21.22 6.25 2.96
C GLU A 36 -20.88 5.29 1.82
N THR A 37 -19.70 5.47 1.24
CA THR A 37 -19.14 4.58 0.22
C THR A 37 -17.92 3.89 0.82
N PRO A 38 -17.99 2.58 1.11
CA PRO A 38 -16.84 1.82 1.55
C PRO A 38 -15.96 1.45 0.36
N TYR A 39 -14.65 1.66 0.49
CA TYR A 39 -13.64 1.21 -0.44
C TYR A 39 -12.68 0.25 0.25
N VAL A 40 -12.47 -0.91 -0.37
CA VAL A 40 -11.47 -1.92 0.02
C VAL A 40 -10.75 -2.32 -1.26
N ASN A 41 -9.43 -2.48 -1.18
CA ASN A 41 -8.68 -3.03 -2.30
C ASN A 41 -8.82 -4.56 -2.33
N ASP A 42 -9.84 -5.04 -3.04
CA ASP A 42 -10.12 -6.47 -3.23
C ASP A 42 -9.00 -7.20 -4.01
N LYS A 43 -8.18 -6.46 -4.76
CA LYS A 43 -7.08 -7.00 -5.59
C LYS A 43 -5.72 -6.97 -4.89
N TRP A 44 -5.66 -6.54 -3.63
CA TRP A 44 -4.41 -6.41 -2.89
C TRP A 44 -3.58 -7.69 -2.91
N THR A 45 -4.20 -8.84 -2.67
CA THR A 45 -3.51 -10.15 -2.65
C THR A 45 -2.90 -10.51 -4.01
N GLU A 46 -3.59 -10.19 -5.10
CA GLU A 46 -3.09 -10.43 -6.46
C GLU A 46 -1.91 -9.51 -6.78
N GLN A 47 -2.03 -8.22 -6.44
CA GLN A 47 -1.00 -7.21 -6.66
C GLN A 47 0.27 -7.49 -5.85
N LEU A 48 0.11 -7.89 -4.59
CA LEU A 48 1.23 -8.34 -3.76
C LEU A 48 1.87 -9.60 -4.34
N GLY A 49 1.04 -10.54 -4.85
CA GLY A 49 1.53 -11.72 -5.57
C GLY A 49 2.39 -11.37 -6.78
N PHE A 50 2.02 -10.37 -7.59
CA PHE A 50 2.86 -9.91 -8.69
C PHE A 50 4.19 -9.31 -8.22
N TYR A 51 4.17 -8.53 -7.14
CA TYR A 51 5.40 -7.98 -6.56
C TYR A 51 6.34 -9.08 -6.05
N ASP A 52 5.81 -10.09 -5.36
CA ASP A 52 6.64 -11.15 -4.76
C ASP A 52 7.18 -12.14 -5.80
N ASN A 53 6.44 -12.41 -6.87
CA ASN A 53 6.78 -13.46 -7.84
C ASN A 53 7.44 -12.97 -9.13
N ILE A 54 7.32 -11.69 -9.49
CA ILE A 54 7.91 -11.11 -10.71
C ILE A 54 9.10 -10.21 -10.32
N PRO A 55 10.35 -10.66 -10.50
CA PRO A 55 11.54 -9.92 -10.08
C PRO A 55 11.65 -8.52 -10.71
N GLU A 56 11.17 -8.33 -11.92
CA GLU A 56 11.18 -7.05 -12.62
C GLU A 56 10.28 -6.02 -11.93
N VAL A 57 9.09 -6.44 -11.50
CA VAL A 57 8.16 -5.58 -10.75
C VAL A 57 8.79 -5.21 -9.41
N MET A 58 9.33 -6.20 -8.69
CA MET A 58 10.02 -5.99 -7.43
C MET A 58 11.17 -4.98 -7.56
N ALA A 59 12.05 -5.17 -8.55
CA ALA A 59 13.19 -4.30 -8.79
C ALA A 59 12.79 -2.85 -9.10
N VAL A 60 11.75 -2.66 -9.92
CA VAL A 60 11.27 -1.31 -10.29
C VAL A 60 10.65 -0.61 -9.08
N VAL A 61 9.80 -1.32 -8.31
CA VAL A 61 9.16 -0.76 -7.11
C VAL A 61 10.20 -0.41 -6.05
N ASP A 62 11.14 -1.31 -5.79
CA ASP A 62 12.22 -1.09 -4.82
C ASP A 62 13.16 0.04 -5.24
N ALA A 63 13.53 0.10 -6.52
CA ALA A 63 14.37 1.17 -7.04
C ALA A 63 13.68 2.53 -6.86
N LYS A 64 12.37 2.62 -7.12
CA LYS A 64 11.59 3.84 -6.92
C LYS A 64 11.54 4.24 -5.45
N ALA A 65 11.23 3.31 -4.55
CA ALA A 65 11.17 3.58 -3.11
C ALA A 65 12.52 4.09 -2.58
N ARG A 66 13.61 3.40 -2.93
CA ARG A 66 14.97 3.79 -2.56
C ARG A 66 15.39 5.12 -3.19
N TRP A 67 14.97 5.40 -4.43
CA TRP A 67 15.28 6.68 -5.06
C TRP A 67 14.57 7.85 -4.35
N CYS A 68 13.32 7.66 -3.96
CA CYS A 68 12.52 8.69 -3.30
C CYS A 68 13.02 9.03 -1.89
N LEU A 69 13.44 8.02 -1.11
CA LEU A 69 13.80 8.20 0.31
C LEU A 69 15.26 7.91 0.65
N GLY A 70 16.07 7.48 -0.31
CA GLY A 70 17.46 7.08 -0.06
C GLY A 70 18.38 8.22 0.40
N LYS A 71 17.95 9.47 0.25
CA LYS A 71 18.64 10.64 0.80
C LYS A 71 18.20 11.01 2.22
N GLY A 72 17.20 10.32 2.77
CA GLY A 72 16.57 10.67 4.05
C GLY A 72 15.63 11.87 3.92
N PHE A 73 15.42 12.54 5.05
CA PHE A 73 14.60 13.75 5.17
C PHE A 73 15.45 14.91 5.68
N VAL A 74 14.99 16.14 5.41
CA VAL A 74 15.58 17.37 5.97
C VAL A 74 14.48 18.09 6.73
N ALA A 75 14.74 18.39 8.00
CA ALA A 75 13.83 19.12 8.87
C ALA A 75 14.61 20.09 9.77
N ASP A 76 13.92 20.89 10.56
CA ASP A 76 14.57 21.64 11.64
C ASP A 76 15.05 20.67 12.75
N PRO A 77 16.07 21.05 13.56
CA PRO A 77 16.68 20.13 14.52
C PRO A 77 15.71 19.53 15.55
N ALA A 78 14.65 20.27 15.92
CA ALA A 78 13.67 19.77 16.88
C ALA A 78 12.78 18.68 16.25
N THR A 79 12.32 18.92 15.01
CA THR A 79 11.57 17.93 14.24
C THR A 79 12.42 16.72 13.89
N GLU A 80 13.68 16.89 13.52
CA GLU A 80 14.60 15.79 13.21
C GLU A 80 14.79 14.86 14.41
N MET A 81 15.04 15.43 15.59
CA MET A 81 15.13 14.65 16.83
C MET A 81 13.84 13.88 17.14
N LEU A 82 12.67 14.48 16.87
CA LEU A 82 11.39 13.81 17.05
C LEU A 82 11.21 12.64 16.09
N LEU A 83 11.55 12.82 14.81
CA LEU A 83 11.42 11.79 13.79
C LEU A 83 12.41 10.63 14.02
N ASP A 84 13.61 10.91 14.52
CA ASP A 84 14.60 9.89 14.86
C ASP A 84 14.19 9.00 16.05
N MET A 85 13.28 9.48 16.90
CA MET A 85 12.73 8.69 18.01
C MET A 85 11.67 7.68 17.54
N ILE A 86 11.14 7.81 16.33
CA ILE A 86 10.12 6.91 15.78
C ILE A 86 10.73 5.54 15.49
N LYS A 87 10.18 4.49 16.12
CA LYS A 87 10.69 3.11 16.01
C LYS A 87 9.77 2.10 15.33
N GLY A 88 8.59 2.51 14.89
CA GLY A 88 7.58 1.64 14.29
C GLY A 88 7.32 0.39 15.13
N THR A 89 7.64 -0.79 14.58
CA THR A 89 7.56 -2.09 15.26
C THR A 89 8.87 -2.48 15.98
N SER A 90 9.52 -1.50 16.61
CA SER A 90 10.79 -1.61 17.37
C SER A 90 12.07 -1.80 16.55
N LYS A 91 11.98 -2.21 15.28
CA LYS A 91 13.14 -2.34 14.37
C LYS A 91 13.15 -1.30 13.25
N ASP A 92 12.06 -0.56 13.10
CA ASP A 92 11.90 0.38 12.02
C ASP A 92 12.48 1.73 12.43
N THR A 93 12.90 2.52 11.45
CA THR A 93 13.17 3.94 11.59
C THR A 93 12.10 4.71 10.82
N PHE A 94 11.99 6.02 11.05
CA PHE A 94 11.09 6.85 10.26
C PHE A 94 11.31 6.67 8.73
N ASN A 95 12.57 6.61 8.28
CA ASN A 95 12.90 6.38 6.88
C ASN A 95 12.44 5.01 6.36
N THR A 96 12.64 3.94 7.11
CA THR A 96 12.22 2.60 6.65
C THR A 96 10.70 2.45 6.65
N ILE A 97 9.99 3.13 7.57
CA ILE A 97 8.53 3.22 7.56
C ILE A 97 8.06 3.90 6.29
N LEU A 98 8.60 5.08 5.98
CA LEU A 98 8.25 5.79 4.76
C LEU A 98 8.60 4.98 3.50
N GLU A 99 9.75 4.32 3.47
CA GLU A 99 10.18 3.49 2.33
C GLU A 99 9.20 2.34 2.11
N ASN A 100 8.78 1.69 3.19
CA ASN A 100 7.76 0.66 3.13
C ASN A 100 6.42 1.22 2.64
N MET A 101 5.98 2.39 3.13
CA MET A 101 4.75 3.00 2.64
C MET A 101 4.83 3.35 1.15
N ILE A 102 5.99 3.79 0.66
CA ILE A 102 6.19 4.04 -0.78
C ILE A 102 6.05 2.77 -1.61
N ARG A 103 6.65 1.66 -1.16
CA ARG A 103 6.48 0.35 -1.83
C ARG A 103 5.01 -0.05 -1.87
N ILE A 104 4.34 0.03 -0.73
CA ILE A 104 2.97 -0.45 -0.55
C ILE A 104 1.98 0.34 -1.41
N TYR A 105 2.04 1.68 -1.43
CA TYR A 105 1.13 2.47 -2.29
C TYR A 105 1.44 2.21 -3.79
N GLN A 106 2.71 1.94 -4.13
CA GLN A 106 3.08 1.66 -5.52
C GLN A 106 2.53 0.31 -5.99
N ILE A 107 2.46 -0.69 -5.10
CA ILE A 107 1.90 -2.02 -5.36
C ILE A 107 0.37 -1.95 -5.47
N GLY A 108 -0.29 -1.41 -4.44
CA GLY A 108 -1.74 -1.54 -4.28
C GLY A 108 -2.54 -0.26 -4.26
N GLY A 109 -1.94 0.88 -4.61
CA GLY A 109 -2.61 2.18 -4.66
C GLY A 109 -2.60 2.93 -3.33
N ASP A 110 -2.79 2.22 -2.20
CA ASP A 110 -2.92 2.84 -0.89
C ASP A 110 -1.93 2.26 0.13
N ALA A 111 -1.37 3.13 0.98
CA ALA A 111 -0.58 2.76 2.14
C ALA A 111 -1.03 3.53 3.38
N PHE A 112 -1.18 2.83 4.50
CA PHE A 112 -1.70 3.38 5.75
C PHE A 112 -0.69 3.23 6.89
N ALA A 113 -0.60 4.23 7.75
CA ALA A 113 0.06 4.12 9.04
C ALA A 113 -0.77 4.82 10.12
N GLU A 114 -0.90 4.17 11.27
CA GLU A 114 -1.52 4.74 12.47
C GLU A 114 -0.56 5.76 13.11
N ILE A 115 -1.07 6.96 13.35
CA ILE A 115 -0.35 8.05 14.01
C ILE A 115 -0.57 7.89 15.51
N ILE A 116 0.49 7.51 16.23
CA ILE A 116 0.44 7.35 17.67
C ILE A 116 1.00 8.60 18.33
N ARG A 117 0.18 9.25 19.16
CA ARG A 117 0.54 10.46 19.92
C ARG A 117 0.45 10.18 21.42
N ASN A 118 1.22 10.92 22.22
CA ASN A 118 1.06 10.94 23.67
C ASN A 118 -0.13 11.84 24.09
N ASP A 119 -0.40 11.90 25.39
CA ASP A 119 -1.48 12.71 25.96
C ASP A 119 -1.33 14.21 25.68
N ASP A 120 -0.10 14.68 25.46
CA ASP A 120 0.22 16.07 25.09
C ASP A 120 0.08 16.32 23.57
N GLY A 121 -0.32 15.32 22.79
CA GLY A 121 -0.47 15.41 21.33
C GLY A 121 0.84 15.33 20.54
N VAL A 122 1.97 15.08 21.19
CA VAL A 122 3.28 14.88 20.57
C VAL A 122 3.31 13.54 19.85
N LEU A 123 3.79 13.54 18.61
CA LEU A 123 3.98 12.32 17.82
C LEU A 123 5.05 11.44 18.50
N ILE A 124 4.65 10.24 18.90
CA ILE A 124 5.55 9.28 19.53
C ILE A 124 5.95 8.13 18.60
N ASN A 125 5.07 7.75 17.69
CA ASN A 125 5.35 6.65 16.78
C ASN A 125 4.44 6.67 15.54
N LEU A 126 4.88 5.95 14.51
CA LEU A 126 4.09 5.62 13.33
C LEU A 126 4.04 4.11 13.18
N LYS A 127 2.85 3.54 13.13
CA LYS A 127 2.67 2.09 13.00
C LYS A 127 2.08 1.78 11.63
N PRO A 128 2.84 1.20 10.69
CA PRO A 128 2.31 0.76 9.41
C PRO A 128 1.15 -0.22 9.60
N LEU A 129 0.10 -0.03 8.82
CA LEU A 129 -1.07 -0.91 8.78
C LEU A 129 -1.14 -1.61 7.41
N SER A 130 -1.63 -2.84 7.39
CA SER A 130 -1.77 -3.58 6.14
C SER A 130 -2.92 -3.01 5.32
N PRO A 131 -2.75 -2.73 4.01
CA PRO A 131 -3.87 -2.34 3.16
C PRO A 131 -4.93 -3.44 3.02
N SER A 132 -4.53 -4.71 3.19
CA SER A 132 -5.41 -5.88 3.03
C SER A 132 -6.61 -5.86 3.97
N ASN A 133 -6.49 -5.20 5.12
CA ASN A 133 -7.50 -5.18 6.16
C ASN A 133 -7.93 -3.75 6.52
N MET A 134 -7.63 -2.79 5.65
CA MET A 134 -8.05 -1.40 5.79
C MET A 134 -9.18 -1.10 4.82
N ARG A 135 -10.20 -0.42 5.32
CA ARG A 135 -11.36 0.05 4.55
C ARG A 135 -11.46 1.57 4.69
N ILE A 136 -11.52 2.25 3.56
CA ILE A 136 -11.75 3.69 3.52
C ILE A 136 -13.27 3.91 3.47
N ILE A 137 -13.78 4.79 4.33
CA ILE A 137 -15.19 5.21 4.27
C ILE A 137 -15.21 6.66 3.82
N ALA A 138 -15.79 6.91 2.65
CA ALA A 138 -16.01 8.25 2.12
C ALA A 138 -17.50 8.63 2.19
N ASN A 139 -17.79 9.93 2.30
CA ASN A 139 -19.16 10.43 2.16
C ASN A 139 -19.59 10.56 0.69
N ASP A 140 -20.83 10.99 0.47
CA ASP A 140 -21.42 11.30 -0.83
C ASP A 140 -20.64 12.31 -1.69
N LYS A 141 -19.76 13.11 -1.06
CA LYS A 141 -18.88 14.07 -1.73
C LYS A 141 -17.48 13.52 -2.00
N GLY A 142 -17.21 12.26 -1.68
CA GLY A 142 -15.89 11.64 -1.80
C GLY A 142 -14.89 12.07 -0.74
N ILE A 143 -15.33 12.71 0.35
CA ILE A 143 -14.47 13.09 1.48
C ILE A 143 -14.37 11.89 2.42
N ILE A 144 -13.13 11.49 2.76
CA ILE A 144 -12.87 10.42 3.73
C ILE A 144 -13.35 10.87 5.11
N ILE A 145 -14.30 10.12 5.68
CA ILE A 145 -14.86 10.41 7.00
C ILE A 145 -14.25 9.55 8.11
N ARG A 146 -13.79 8.34 7.78
CA ARG A 146 -13.07 7.45 8.70
C ARG A 146 -12.37 6.32 7.95
N TYR A 147 -11.47 5.66 8.65
CA TYR A 147 -10.89 4.40 8.25
C TYR A 147 -11.36 3.28 9.17
N GLU A 148 -11.55 2.07 8.65
CA GLU A 148 -11.95 0.91 9.44
C GLU A 148 -10.95 -0.22 9.21
N GLN A 149 -10.56 -0.90 10.30
CA GLN A 149 -9.92 -2.21 10.19
C GLN A 149 -10.99 -3.28 10.08
N ILE A 150 -10.75 -4.27 9.24
CA ILE A 150 -11.68 -5.38 9.02
C ILE A 150 -11.02 -6.72 9.34
N ASP A 151 -11.80 -7.67 9.84
CA ASP A 151 -11.35 -9.06 9.98
C ASP A 151 -11.47 -9.83 8.67
N LYS A 152 -11.14 -11.13 8.72
CA LYS A 152 -11.23 -12.03 7.56
C LYS A 152 -12.65 -12.19 7.03
N ASP A 153 -13.65 -11.97 7.88
CA ASP A 153 -15.07 -12.06 7.56
C ASP A 153 -15.63 -10.70 7.10
N GLY A 154 -14.76 -9.68 6.97
CA GLY A 154 -15.11 -8.33 6.53
C GLY A 154 -15.80 -7.48 7.60
N LYS A 155 -15.84 -7.95 8.85
CA LYS A 155 -16.44 -7.26 9.98
C LYS A 155 -15.45 -6.26 10.57
N ARG A 156 -15.96 -5.09 10.93
CA ARG A 156 -15.18 -4.02 11.56
C ARG A 156 -14.58 -4.48 12.90
N ILE A 157 -13.29 -4.23 13.04
CA ILE A 157 -12.52 -4.40 14.27
C ILE A 157 -12.38 -3.03 14.93
N GLY A 158 -12.90 -2.90 16.15
CA GLY A 158 -12.79 -1.70 16.97
C GLY A 158 -13.58 -0.49 16.45
N ASP A 159 -13.27 0.67 17.03
CA ASP A 159 -14.03 1.90 16.82
C ASP A 159 -13.62 2.68 15.56
N GLY A 160 -12.81 2.08 14.68
CA GLY A 160 -12.30 2.77 13.49
C GLY A 160 -11.35 3.92 13.84
N PHE A 161 -10.83 4.58 12.81
CA PHE A 161 -9.89 5.68 12.95
C PHE A 161 -10.45 6.92 12.29
N ASP A 162 -10.33 8.03 13.01
CA ASP A 162 -10.58 9.35 12.44
C ASP A 162 -9.52 9.68 11.36
N PRO A 163 -9.83 10.51 10.35
CA PRO A 163 -8.89 10.81 9.28
C PRO A 163 -7.55 11.41 9.72
N ASP A 164 -7.54 12.12 10.85
CA ASP A 164 -6.34 12.73 11.44
C ASP A 164 -5.46 11.75 12.24
N LYS A 165 -5.96 10.53 12.48
CA LYS A 165 -5.22 9.44 13.14
C LYS A 165 -4.50 8.52 12.17
N ILE A 166 -4.72 8.67 10.87
CA ILE A 166 -4.10 7.84 9.84
C ILE A 166 -3.25 8.70 8.91
N PHE A 167 -1.99 8.34 8.78
CA PHE A 167 -1.15 8.82 7.70
C PHE A 167 -1.42 7.94 6.47
N HIS A 168 -2.08 8.52 5.46
CA HIS A 168 -2.50 7.83 4.24
C HIS A 168 -1.71 8.35 3.04
N LEU A 169 -1.04 7.45 2.31
CA LEU A 169 -0.48 7.72 1.00
C LEU A 169 -1.33 7.03 -0.06
N MET A 170 -1.94 7.83 -0.92
CA MET A 170 -2.83 7.39 -2.00
C MET A 170 -2.17 7.66 -3.36
N ARG A 171 -2.29 6.72 -4.29
CA ARG A 171 -1.90 6.85 -5.69
C ARG A 171 -3.08 7.35 -6.53
N ASN A 172 -2.95 8.56 -7.08
CA ASN A 172 -3.88 9.09 -8.07
C ASN A 172 -3.70 8.46 -9.46
#